data_AF-A0A2V9NN15-F1
#
_entry.id   AF-A0A2V9NN15-F1
#
_cell.length_a   1.000
_cell.length_b   1.000
_cell.length_c   1.000
_cell.angle_alpha   90.00
_cell.angle_beta   90.00
_cell.angle_gamma   90.00
#
_symmetry.space_group_name_H-M   'P 1'
#
loop_
_entity.id
_entity.type
_entity.pdbx_description
1 polymer ?
#
loop_
_entity_poly.entity_id
_entity_poly.type
_entity_poly.pdbx_seq_one_letter_code
_entity_poly.pdbx_strand_id
1 'polypeptide(L)' 'EVHHQEFRSLSGQDVEQNLITLCSACHSRVHEVRISMDF' A
#
# COMPACT_ATOMS: atom_id res chain seq x y z
N GLU A 1 3.63 -8.38 -1.54
CA GLU A 1 4.00 -7.08 -2.13
C GLU A 1 4.19 -6.08 -0.99
N VAL A 2 5.10 -5.12 -1.16
CA VAL A 2 5.43 -4.13 -0.12
C VAL A 2 4.59 -2.88 -0.39
N HIS A 3 3.81 -2.45 0.59
CA HIS A 3 2.93 -1.29 0.49
C HIS A 3 3.29 -0.24 1.51
N HIS A 4 3.00 1.01 1.19
CA HIS A 4 3.01 2.07 2.19
C HIS A 4 1.67 2.07 2.95
N GLN A 5 1.71 2.10 4.29
CA GLN A 5 0.52 2.22 5.14
C GLN A 5 -0.13 3.60 4.95
N GLU A 6 0.70 4.65 4.88
CA GLU A 6 0.33 5.97 4.41
C GLU A 6 0.86 6.18 3.00
N PHE A 7 -0.03 6.52 2.07
CA PHE A 7 0.35 6.77 0.68
C PHE A 7 1.41 7.87 0.57
N ARG A 8 2.40 7.66 -0.29
CA ARG A 8 3.41 8.68 -0.62
C ARG A 8 2.79 9.97 -1.18
N SER A 9 1.66 9.86 -1.87
CA SER A 9 0.88 11.00 -2.37
C SER A 9 0.24 11.83 -1.25
N LEU A 10 0.13 11.28 -0.04
CA LEU A 10 -0.44 11.93 1.15
C LEU A 10 0.64 12.28 2.19
N SER A 11 1.88 12.53 1.74
CA SER A 11 3.05 12.81 2.60
C SER A 11 3.60 11.61 3.37
N GLY A 12 3.17 10.38 3.05
CA GLY A 12 3.75 9.17 3.63
C GLY A 12 5.23 9.02 3.27
N GLN A 13 6.08 8.79 4.27
CA GLN A 13 7.52 8.63 4.09
C GLN A 13 7.88 7.23 3.59
N ASP A 14 8.95 7.12 2.79
CA ASP A 14 9.50 5.83 2.36
C ASP A 14 10.47 5.29 3.41
N VAL A 15 9.92 4.91 4.57
CA VAL A 15 10.65 4.39 5.72
C VAL A 15 10.04 3.07 6.14
N GLU A 16 10.85 2.16 6.69
CA GLU A 16 10.45 0.79 7.05
C GLU A 16 9.18 0.75 7.92
N GLN A 17 9.00 1.73 8.80
CA GLN A 17 7.85 1.86 9.68
C GLN A 17 6.54 2.13 8.92
N ASN A 18 6.64 2.74 7.74
CA ASN A 18 5.51 2.97 6.84
C ASN A 18 5.33 1.82 5.85
N LEU A 19 6.21 0.80 5.84
CA LEU A 19 6.08 -0.34 4.95
C LEU A 19 5.27 -1.46 5.62
N ILE A 20 4.34 -2.04 4.88
CA ILE A 20 3.62 -3.26 5.26
C ILE A 20 3.81 -4.31 4.17
N THR A 21 4.05 -5.55 4.60
CA THR A 21 4.10 -6.71 3.69
C THR A 21 2.75 -7.41 3.70
N LEU A 22 2.08 -7.46 2.55
CA LEU A 22 0.82 -8.19 2.40
C LEU A 22 1.00 -9.41 1.50
N CYS A 23 0.30 -10.50 1.83
CA CYS A 23 0.14 -11.64 0.91
C CYS A 23 -0.82 -11.25 -0.23
N SER A 24 -0.80 -12.01 -1.34
CA SER A 24 -1.61 -11.71 -2.53
C SER A 24 -3.11 -11.56 -2.24
N ALA A 25 -3.67 -12.43 -1.39
CA ALA A 25 -5.09 -12.35 -1.01
C ALA A 25 -5.43 -11.09 -0.20
N CYS A 26 -4.54 -10.67 0.71
CA CYS A 26 -4.73 -9.42 1.46
C CYS A 26 -4.50 -8.19 0.58
N HIS A 27 -3.55 -8.27 -0.34
CA HIS A 27 -3.26 -7.22 -1.30
C HIS A 27 -4.46 -6.93 -2.20
N SER A 28 -5.07 -7.96 -2.80
CA SER A 28 -6.27 -7.79 -3.64
C SER A 28 -7.43 -7.13 -2.87
N ARG A 29 -7.67 -7.49 -1.61
CA ARG A 29 -8.74 -6.91 -0.79
C ARG A 29 -8.53 -5.43 -0.47
N VAL A 30 -7.27 -4.99 -0.33
CA VAL A 30 -6.95 -3.56 -0.13
C VAL A 30 -7.22 -2.76 -1.40
N HIS A 31 -6.89 -3.32 -2.57
CA HIS A 31 -7.17 -2.68 -3.87
C HIS A 31 -8.64 -2.73 -4.29
N GLU A 32 -9.42 -3.71 -3.83
CA GLU A 32 -10.85 -3.83 -4.14
C GLU A 32 -11.71 -2.69 -3.57
N VAL A 33 -11.29 -2.04 -2.48
CA VAL A 33 -12.09 -0.99 -1.81
C VAL A 33 -11.82 0.42 -2.35
N ARG A 34 -10.73 0.66 -3.09
CA ARG A 34 -10.52 1.96 -3.76
C ARG A 34 -9.35 1.88 -4.75
N ILE A 35 -9.70 1.89 -6.04
CA ILE A 35 -8.96 2.45 -7.18
C ILE A 35 -7.56 1.86 -7.46
N SER A 36 -7.36 1.37 -8.68
CA SER A 36 -6.06 1.10 -9.28
C SER A 36 -5.10 2.28 -9.05
N MET A 37 -4.10 2.12 -8.19
CA MET A 37 -2.90 2.96 -8.20
C MET A 37 -1.81 2.14 -8.86
N ASP A 38 -1.89 2.05 -10.19
CA ASP A 38 -0.73 1.74 -11.03
C ASP A 38 0.12 3.01 -11.12
N PHE A 39 1.30 2.98 -10.48
CA PHE A 39 2.47 3.80 -10.79
C PHE A 39 3.72 2.97 -10.57
#